data_AF-A0A0B7BYA1-F1
#
_entry.id   AF-A0A0B7BYA1-F1
#
_cell.length_a   1.000
_cell.length_b   1.000
_cell.length_c   1.000
_cell.angle_alpha   90.00
_cell.angle_beta   90.00
_cell.angle_gamma   90.00
#
_symmetry.space_group_name_H-M   'P 1'
#
loop_
_entity.id
_entity.type
_entity.pdbx_description
1 polymer ?
#
loop_
_entity_poly.entity_id
_entity_poly.type
_entity_poly.pdbx_seq_one_letter_code
_entity_poly.pdbx_strand_id
1 'polypeptide(L)' 'RESESNLRKAFAECEKNSPSILFIDEVDAIAPNREKTHGEVERRIVSQMLTLMDGIKQRNNVVVIAATNRPNSIDPAL' A
#
# COMPACT_ATOMS: atom_id res chain seq x y z
N ARG A 1 9.70 -10.35 -4.08
CA ARG A 1 10.54 -9.28 -4.68
C ARG A 1 9.76 -8.49 -5.74
N GLU A 2 9.10 -9.16 -6.67
CA GLU A 2 8.28 -8.51 -7.71
C GLU A 2 7.11 -7.70 -7.15
N SER A 3 6.36 -8.22 -6.17
CA SER A 3 5.22 -7.50 -5.56
C SER A 3 5.59 -6.14 -4.96
N GLU A 4 6.70 -6.07 -4.20
CA GLU A 4 7.20 -4.80 -3.65
C GLU A 4 7.69 -3.84 -4.75
N SER A 5 8.28 -4.38 -5.82
CA SER A 5 8.72 -3.59 -6.97
C SER A 5 7.54 -2.97 -7.71
N ASN A 6 6.46 -3.74 -7.88
CA ASN A 6 5.24 -3.27 -8.52
C ASN A 6 4.56 -2.19 -7.69
N LEU A 7 4.52 -2.33 -6.35
CA LEU A 7 4.04 -1.27 -5.45
C LEU A 7 4.86 0.02 -5.61
N ARG A 8 6.20 -0.06 -5.57
CA ARG A 8 7.07 1.12 -5.78
C ARG A 8 6.81 1.79 -7.14
N LYS A 9 6.65 1.00 -8.20
CA LYS A 9 6.37 1.51 -9.55
C LYS A 9 5.02 2.23 -9.61
N ALA A 10 3.97 1.66 -9.02
CA ALA A 10 2.63 2.25 -9.04
C ALA A 10 2.60 3.62 -8.34
N PHE A 11 3.22 3.73 -7.16
CA PHE A 11 3.34 5.01 -6.45
C PHE A 11 4.18 6.02 -7.24
N ALA A 12 5.34 5.61 -7.77
CA ALA A 12 6.21 6.48 -8.56
C ALA A 12 5.52 6.98 -9.85
N GLU A 13 4.70 6.15 -10.48
CA GLU A 13 3.91 6.52 -11.65
C GLU A 13 2.81 7.53 -11.29
N CYS A 14 2.13 7.34 -10.16
CA CYS A 14 1.15 8.31 -9.67
C CYS A 14 1.80 9.66 -9.34
N GLU A 15 2.96 9.66 -8.68
CA GLU A 15 3.69 10.90 -8.38
C GLU A 15 4.15 11.62 -9.65
N LYS A 16 4.70 10.88 -10.62
CA LYS A 16 5.15 11.43 -11.90
C LYS A 16 3.99 12.05 -12.70
N ASN A 17 2.80 11.47 -12.61
CA ASN A 17 1.61 11.89 -13.35
C ASN A 17 0.62 12.69 -12.50
N SER A 18 1.06 13.27 -11.37
CA SER A 18 0.21 14.09 -10.50
C SER A 18 -0.44 15.26 -11.28
N PRO A 19 -1.75 15.53 -11.12
CA PRO A 19 -2.66 14.93 -10.13
C PRO A 19 -3.16 13.54 -10.54
N SER A 20 -3.20 12.61 -9.59
CA SER A 20 -3.55 11.20 -9.87
C SER A 20 -4.27 10.52 -8.70
N ILE A 21 -4.97 9.43 -9.02
CA ILE A 21 -5.64 8.58 -8.04
C ILE A 21 -5.04 7.17 -8.15
N LEU A 22 -4.55 6.64 -7.04
CA LEU A 22 -4.14 5.24 -6.92
C LEU A 22 -5.26 4.45 -6.26
N PHE A 23 -5.90 3.57 -7.02
CA PHE A 23 -6.92 2.66 -6.49
C PHE A 23 -6.32 1.29 -6.19
N ILE A 24 -6.55 0.80 -4.98
CA ILE A 24 -6.08 -0.51 -4.50
C ILE A 24 -7.31 -1.34 -4.11
N ASP A 25 -7.67 -2.29 -4.96
CA ASP A 25 -8.70 -3.27 -4.61
C ASP A 25 -8.10 -4.39 -3.75
N GLU A 26 -8.95 -5.02 -2.94
CA GLU A 26 -8.57 -6.12 -2.04
C GLU A 26 -7.31 -5.81 -1.21
N VAL A 27 -7.27 -4.62 -0.59
CA VAL A 27 -6.06 -4.17 0.14
C VAL A 27 -5.68 -5.13 1.28
N ASP A 28 -6.62 -5.90 1.82
CA ASP A 28 -6.36 -6.94 2.82
C ASP A 28 -5.44 -8.07 2.32
N ALA A 29 -5.31 -8.26 1.00
CA ALA A 29 -4.39 -9.24 0.41
C ALA A 29 -2.91 -8.82 0.51
N ILE A 30 -2.63 -7.51 0.52
CA ILE A 30 -1.27 -6.94 0.54
C ILE A 30 -0.93 -6.26 1.87
N ALA A 31 -1.94 -6.00 2.69
CA ALA A 31 -1.82 -5.36 3.99
C ALA A 31 -2.47 -6.15 5.14
N PRO A 32 -2.26 -7.47 5.26
CA PRO A 32 -2.85 -8.22 6.37
C PRO A 32 -2.23 -7.79 7.71
N ASN A 33 -2.99 -7.97 8.78
CA ASN A 33 -2.52 -7.73 10.13
C ASN A 33 -1.26 -8.58 10.44
N ARG A 34 -0.14 -7.91 10.68
CA ARG A 34 1.18 -8.53 10.88
C ARG A 34 1.26 -9.47 12.07
N GLU A 35 0.43 -9.28 13.10
CA GLU A 35 0.38 -10.17 14.27
C GLU A 35 -0.25 -11.51 13.92
N LYS A 36 -1.21 -11.51 12.99
CA LYS A 36 -1.89 -12.71 12.49
C LYS A 36 -1.14 -13.39 11.34
N THR A 37 -0.21 -12.68 10.72
CA THR A 37 0.63 -13.20 9.64
C THR A 37 1.93 -13.81 10.18
N HIS A 38 2.19 -15.07 9.81
CA HIS A 38 3.44 -15.78 10.12
C HIS A 38 4.52 -15.64 9.03
N GLY A 39 4.18 -15.18 7.83
CA GLY A 39 5.11 -15.05 6.71
C GLY A 39 5.94 -13.76 6.75
N GLU A 40 7.27 -13.87 6.75
CA GLU A 40 8.17 -12.71 6.66
C GLU A 40 7.96 -11.87 5.40
N VAL A 41 7.61 -12.53 4.28
CA VAL A 41 7.42 -11.85 2.99
C VAL A 41 6.20 -10.93 3.04
N GLU A 42 5.09 -11.41 3.56
CA GLU A 42 3.87 -10.62 3.74
C GLU A 42 4.13 -9.41 4.64
N ARG A 43 4.80 -9.61 5.80
CA ARG A 43 5.19 -8.52 6.70
C ARG A 43 6.03 -7.45 6.00
N ARG A 44 6.95 -7.84 5.11
CA ARG A 44 7.76 -6.90 4.32
C ARG A 44 6.91 -6.10 3.33
N ILE A 45 5.91 -6.71 2.70
CA ILE A 45 4.99 -6.02 1.79
C ILE A 45 4.20 -4.94 2.56
N VAL A 46 3.66 -5.27 3.74
CA VAL A 46 2.92 -4.28 4.55
C VAL A 46 3.84 -3.13 4.98
N SER A 47 5.07 -3.43 5.42
CA SER A 47 6.05 -2.38 5.76
C SER A 47 6.39 -1.49 4.56
N GLN A 48 6.48 -2.07 3.36
CA GLN A 48 6.73 -1.32 2.14
C GLN A 48 5.54 -0.41 1.79
N MET A 49 4.31 -0.88 1.96
CA MET A 49 3.10 -0.08 1.75
C MET A 49 3.09 1.14 2.67
N LEU A 50 3.28 0.95 3.98
CA LEU A 50 3.38 2.08 4.94
C LEU A 50 4.45 3.08 4.53
N THR A 51 5.65 2.60 4.19
CA THR A 51 6.77 3.46 3.77
C THR A 51 6.41 4.29 2.53
N LEU A 52 5.63 3.73 1.59
CA LEU A 52 5.19 4.43 0.39
C LEU A 52 4.10 5.46 0.71
N MET A 53 3.12 5.11 1.56
CA MET A 53 2.07 6.01 2.02
C MET A 53 2.65 7.21 2.77
N ASP A 54 3.58 6.99 3.71
CA ASP A 54 4.30 8.04 4.44
C ASP A 54 5.16 8.91 3.50
N GLY A 55 5.62 8.33 2.40
CA GLY A 55 6.45 8.99 1.39
C GLY A 55 5.69 9.96 0.48
N ILE A 56 4.35 9.89 0.43
CA ILE A 56 3.53 10.80 -0.36
C ILE A 56 3.65 12.21 0.23
N LYS A 57 4.43 13.06 -0.44
CA LYS A 57 4.59 14.46 -0.04
C LYS A 57 3.27 15.20 -0.27
N GLN A 58 2.89 16.08 0.66
CA GLN A 58 1.68 16.92 0.54
C GLN A 58 1.56 17.74 -0.76
N ARG A 59 2.67 17.95 -1.49
CA ARG A 59 2.69 18.67 -2.77
C ARG A 59 2.42 17.79 -3.99
N ASN A 60 2.48 16.46 -3.81
CA ASN A 60 2.15 15.49 -4.85
C ASN A 60 0.63 15.26 -4.70
N ASN A 61 -0.16 15.78 -5.64
CA ASN A 61 -1.63 15.69 -5.63
C ASN A 61 -2.08 14.26 -5.96
N VAL A 62 -1.68 13.31 -5.12
CA VAL A 62 -1.94 11.88 -5.24
C VAL A 62 -2.92 11.51 -4.15
N VAL A 63 -4.06 10.95 -4.55
CA VAL A 63 -5.07 10.40 -3.63
C VAL A 63 -5.01 8.88 -3.70
N VAL A 64 -4.87 8.21 -2.57
CA VAL A 64 -4.93 6.75 -2.49
C VAL A 64 -6.32 6.35 -2.00
N ILE A 65 -6.99 5.48 -2.75
CA ILE A 65 -8.29 4.90 -2.40
C ILE A 65 -8.09 3.40 -2.32
N ALA A 66 -8.59 2.77 -1.24
CA ALA A 66 -8.50 1.34 -1.05
C ALA A 66 -9.88 0.72 -0.79
N ALA A 67 -10.08 -0.50 -1.28
CA ALA A 67 -11.28 -1.30 -1.06
C ALA A 67 -10.92 -2.66 -0.41
N THR A 68 -11.82 -3.15 0.44
CA THR A 68 -11.69 -4.45 1.11
C THR A 68 -13.05 -4.99 1.50
N ASN A 69 -13.17 -6.32 1.53
CA ASN A 69 -14.31 -7.02 2.13
C ASN A 69 -14.04 -7.41 3.59
N ARG A 70 -12.83 -7.15 4.11
CA ARG A 70 -12.34 -7.59 5.43
C ARG A 70 -11.59 -6.46 6.15
N PRO A 71 -12.26 -5.36 6.54
CA PRO A 71 -11.59 -4.22 7.18
C PRO A 71 -10.85 -4.61 8.47
N ASN A 72 -11.39 -5.56 9.24
CA ASN A 72 -10.79 -6.03 10.49
C ASN A 72 -9.54 -6.93 10.30
N SER A 73 -9.19 -7.30 9.07
CA SER A 73 -7.96 -8.05 8.78
C SER A 73 -6.82 -7.17 8.30
N ILE A 74 -7.04 -5.88 8.08
CA ILE A 74 -6.01 -4.93 7.66
C ILE A 74 -5.10 -4.60 8.83
N ASP A 75 -3.83 -4.32 8.54
CA ASP A 75 -2.88 -3.79 9.49
C ASP A 75 -3.37 -2.46 10.09
N PRO A 76 -3.51 -2.34 11.43
CA PRO A 76 -4.03 -1.13 12.07
C PRO A 76 -3.18 0.14 11.88
N ALA A 77 -1.94 0.02 11.39
CA ALA A 77 -1.07 1.15 11.12
C ALA A 77 -1.34 1.81 9.74
N LEU A 78 -2.10 1.16 8.86
CA LEU A 78 -2.59 1.73 7.60
C LEU A 78 -3.90 2.50 7.82
#